data_AF-A0A6V7MGQ3-F1
#
_entry.id   AF-A0A6V7MGQ3-F1
#
_cell.length_a   1.000
_cell.length_b   1.000
_cell.length_c   1.000
_cell.angle_alpha   90.00
_cell.angle_beta   90.00
_cell.angle_gamma   90.00
#
_symmetry.space_group_name_H-M   'P 1'
#
loop_
_entity.id
_entity.type
_entity.pdbx_description
1 polymer ?
#
loop_
_entity_poly.entity_id
_entity_poly.type
_entity_poly.pdbx_seq_one_letter_code
_entity_poly.pdbx_strand_id
1 'polypeptide(L)'
;CKQLSRSVQGIFGPSDPLLGAHIQSICEALDVPHLEARMDFEPTFKEFSINLYPSQDHLNKAFKDLMSFLNWTRVAIIYEENY
;
A
#
# COMPACT_ATOMS: atom_id res chain seq x y z
N CYS A 1 20.35 3.54 3.76
CA CYS A 1 21.24 2.85 2.80
C CYS A 1 22.18 1.78 3.37
N LYS A 2 22.36 1.63 4.70
CA LYS A 2 23.25 0.59 5.27
C LYS A 2 22.88 -0.86 4.87
N GLN A 3 21.62 -1.12 4.58
CA GLN A 3 21.17 -2.43 4.08
C GLN A 3 21.64 -2.64 2.63
N LEU A 4 21.50 -1.62 1.78
CA LEU A 4 21.96 -1.66 0.38
C LEU A 4 23.47 -1.91 0.26
N SER A 5 24.28 -1.34 1.16
CA SER A 5 25.73 -1.60 1.21
C SER A 5 26.10 -3.04 1.59
N ARG A 6 25.12 -3.86 1.99
CA ARG A 6 25.28 -5.29 2.31
C ARG A 6 24.74 -6.20 1.20
N SER A 7 24.47 -5.65 0.02
CA SER A 7 23.98 -6.41 -1.14
C SER A 7 22.69 -7.19 -0.87
N VAL A 8 21.68 -6.52 -0.31
CA VAL A 8 20.34 -7.13 -0.12
C VAL A 8 19.69 -7.50 -1.45
N GLN A 9 18.94 -8.60 -1.47
CA GLN A 9 18.20 -9.05 -2.66
C GLN A 9 16.79 -8.43 -2.76
N GLY A 10 16.33 -7.74 -1.72
CA GLY A 10 15.06 -7.04 -1.71
C GLY A 10 14.80 -6.31 -0.40
N ILE A 11 13.80 -5.44 -0.41
CA ILE A 11 13.39 -4.60 0.72
C ILE A 11 11.91 -4.85 1.02
N PHE A 12 11.56 -4.93 2.30
CA PHE A 12 10.19 -5.11 2.78
C PHE A 12 9.76 -3.91 3.62
N GLY A 13 8.58 -3.37 3.33
CA GLY A 13 8.06 -2.15 3.97
C GLY A 13 8.75 -0.87 3.47
N PRO A 14 8.61 0.27 4.15
CA PRO A 14 7.96 0.47 5.45
C PRO A 14 6.44 0.53 5.33
N SER A 15 5.75 0.41 6.46
CA SER A 15 4.30 0.63 6.54
C SER A 15 3.93 2.10 6.58
N ASP A 16 4.88 2.98 6.94
CA ASP A 16 4.69 4.43 6.95
C ASP A 16 4.60 4.94 5.50
N PRO A 17 3.50 5.62 5.11
CA PRO A 17 3.30 6.04 3.74
C PRO A 17 4.24 7.15 3.26
N LEU A 18 4.63 8.07 4.14
CA LEU A 18 5.56 9.13 3.79
C LEU A 18 6.94 8.55 3.50
N LEU A 19 7.42 7.65 4.37
CA LEU A 19 8.69 6.95 4.17
C LEU A 19 8.61 5.95 3.01
N GLY A 20 7.43 5.35 2.79
CA GLY A 20 7.18 4.38 1.74
C GLY A 20 7.52 4.94 0.35
N ALA A 21 7.07 6.16 0.06
CA ALA A 21 7.40 6.84 -1.20
C ALA A 21 8.92 7.02 -1.39
N HIS A 22 9.64 7.41 -0.33
CA HIS A 22 11.09 7.56 -0.39
C HIS A 22 11.84 6.24 -0.62
N ILE A 23 11.41 5.17 0.06
CA ILE A 23 12.02 3.84 -0.10
C ILE A 23 11.73 3.28 -1.48
N GLN A 24 10.51 3.46 -1.99
CA GLN A 24 10.14 3.07 -3.35
C GLN A 24 11.06 3.73 -4.38
N SER A 25 11.22 5.06 -4.34
CA SER A 25 12.09 5.76 -5.30
C SER A 25 13.56 5.32 -5.25
N ILE A 26 14.05 4.95 -4.06
CA ILE A 26 15.41 4.40 -3.91
C ILE A 26 15.51 3.00 -4.53
N CYS A 27 14.49 2.17 -4.35
CA CYS A 27 14.45 0.81 -4.88
C CYS A 27 14.34 0.81 -6.41
N GLU A 28 13.50 1.70 -6.96
CA GLU A 28 13.41 1.98 -8.40
C GLU A 28 14.76 2.43 -8.97
N ALA A 29 15.45 3.37 -8.32
CA ALA A 29 16.72 3.90 -8.81
C ALA A 29 17.90 2.90 -8.73
N LEU A 30 17.77 1.83 -7.95
CA LEU A 30 18.85 0.87 -7.69
C LEU A 30 18.50 -0.55 -8.17
N ASP A 31 17.39 -0.72 -8.88
CA ASP A 31 16.86 -2.02 -9.35
C ASP A 31 16.75 -3.06 -8.21
N VAL A 32 16.36 -2.61 -7.02
CA VAL A 32 16.21 -3.47 -5.84
C VAL A 32 14.73 -3.85 -5.69
N PRO A 33 14.37 -5.14 -5.72
CA PRO A 33 12.98 -5.56 -5.51
C PRO A 33 12.42 -5.06 -4.18
N HIS A 34 11.26 -4.42 -4.21
CA HIS A 34 10.58 -3.83 -3.07
C HIS A 34 9.19 -4.42 -2.90
N LEU A 35 8.86 -4.83 -1.67
CA LEU A 35 7.55 -5.34 -1.30
C LEU A 35 6.99 -4.52 -0.15
N GLU A 36 5.76 -4.07 -0.28
CA GLU A 36 5.07 -3.30 0.75
C GLU A 36 3.64 -3.82 0.99
N ALA A 37 3.06 -3.44 2.13
CA ALA A 37 1.70 -3.81 2.50
C ALA A 37 1.07 -2.63 3.24
N ARG A 38 0.95 -1.49 2.54
CA ARG A 38 0.40 -0.25 3.09
C ARG A 38 -0.69 0.31 2.19
N MET A 39 -1.58 1.11 2.76
CA MET A 39 -2.55 1.85 1.98
C MET A 39 -1.81 2.83 1.05
N ASP A 40 -2.22 2.83 -0.21
CA ASP A 40 -1.65 3.68 -1.25
C ASP A 40 -2.77 4.18 -2.14
N PHE A 41 -2.98 5.49 -2.14
CA PHE A 41 -4.07 6.14 -2.87
C PHE A 41 -3.70 6.46 -4.32
N GLU A 42 -2.44 6.29 -4.70
CA GLU A 42 -1.99 6.46 -6.08
C GLU A 42 -1.86 5.11 -6.78
N PRO A 43 -2.79 4.74 -7.67
CA PRO A 43 -2.74 3.49 -8.42
C PRO A 43 -1.73 3.54 -9.58
N THR A 44 -0.66 4.32 -9.46
CA THR A 44 0.38 4.43 -10.48
C THR A 44 1.20 3.15 -10.51
N PHE A 45 1.64 2.76 -11.71
CA PHE A 45 2.59 1.65 -11.85
C PHE A 45 3.93 2.05 -11.22
N LYS A 46 4.47 1.18 -10.37
CA LYS A 46 5.70 1.39 -9.61
C LYS A 46 6.71 0.34 -10.04
N GLU A 47 7.76 0.76 -10.74
CA GLU A 47 8.78 -0.17 -11.19
C GLU A 47 9.53 -0.73 -9.97
N PHE A 48 9.96 -1.99 -10.02
CA PHE A 48 10.64 -2.65 -8.89
C PHE A 48 9.90 -2.64 -7.53
N SER A 49 8.64 -2.21 -7.44
CA SER A 49 7.84 -2.26 -6.21
C SER A 49 6.49 -2.96 -6.41
N ILE A 50 6.12 -3.81 -5.44
CA ILE A 50 4.82 -4.46 -5.37
C ILE A 50 4.18 -4.17 -4.02
N ASN A 51 3.00 -3.53 -4.06
CA ASN A 51 2.16 -3.35 -2.89
C ASN A 51 1.14 -4.48 -2.78
N LEU A 52 1.21 -5.23 -1.69
CA LEU A 52 0.31 -6.35 -1.37
C LEU A 52 -0.93 -5.91 -0.59
N TYR A 53 -1.04 -4.62 -0.27
CA TYR A 53 -2.25 -4.08 0.31
C TYR A 53 -3.41 -4.19 -0.69
N PRO A 54 -4.59 -4.70 -0.28
CA PRO A 54 -5.71 -4.84 -1.19
C PRO A 54 -6.10 -3.50 -1.80
N SER A 55 -6.40 -3.49 -3.11
CA SER A 55 -6.87 -2.25 -3.75
C SER A 55 -8.18 -1.76 -3.11
N GLN A 56 -8.41 -0.45 -3.19
CA GLN A 56 -9.62 0.18 -2.63
C GLN A 56 -10.90 -0.49 -3.14
N ASP A 57 -10.94 -0.92 -4.41
CA ASP A 57 -12.09 -1.62 -4.99
C ASP A 57 -12.39 -2.96 -4.30
N HIS A 58 -11.35 -3.73 -3.97
CA HIS A 58 -11.52 -5.00 -3.26
C HIS A 58 -12.00 -4.77 -1.83
N LEU A 59 -11.48 -3.75 -1.15
CA LEU A 59 -11.94 -3.36 0.19
C LEU A 59 -13.40 -2.91 0.16
N ASN A 60 -13.77 -2.03 -0.77
CA ASN A 60 -15.14 -1.55 -0.95
C ASN A 60 -16.12 -2.71 -1.18
N LYS A 61 -15.74 -3.69 -2.00
CA LYS A 61 -16.54 -4.90 -2.22
C LYS A 61 -16.68 -5.73 -0.95
N ALA A 62 -15.58 -5.96 -0.22
CA ALA A 62 -15.62 -6.72 1.03
C ALA A 62 -16.52 -6.04 2.08
N PHE A 63 -16.45 -4.72 2.23
CA PHE A 63 -17.34 -3.99 3.11
C PHE A 63 -18.80 -4.09 2.67
N LYS A 64 -19.08 -3.96 1.36
CA LYS A 64 -20.43 -4.13 0.83
C LYS A 64 -21.01 -5.52 1.12
N ASP A 65 -20.20 -6.56 0.91
CA ASP A 65 -20.61 -7.95 1.17
C ASP A 65 -20.94 -8.15 2.66
N LEU A 66 -20.14 -7.57 3.57
CA LEU A 66 -20.40 -7.59 5.01
C LEU A 66 -21.71 -6.87 5.37
N MET A 67 -21.94 -5.68 4.82
CA MET A 67 -23.15 -4.89 5.06
C MET A 67 -24.42 -5.65 4.62
N SER A 68 -24.36 -6.29 3.45
CA SER A 68 -25.45 -7.12 2.95
C SER A 68 -25.67 -8.37 3.80
N PHE A 69 -24.59 -9.07 4.18
CA PHE A 69 -24.68 -10.28 5.01
C PHE A 69 -25.33 -10.00 6.37
N LEU A 70 -25.00 -8.86 6.99
CA LEU A 70 -25.51 -8.46 8.30
C LEU A 70 -26.84 -7.67 8.24
N ASN A 71 -27.42 -7.47 7.05
CA ASN A 71 -28.63 -6.67 6.84
C ASN A 71 -28.55 -5.26 7.44
N TRP A 72 -27.43 -4.56 7.27
CA TRP A 72 -27.31 -3.18 7.73
C TRP A 72 -28.24 -2.26 6.94
N THR A 73 -29.04 -1.47 7.66
CA THR A 73 -30.01 -0.52 7.06
C THR A 73 -29.55 0.93 7.12
N ARG A 74 -28.53 1.23 7.93
CA ARG A 74 -27.96 2.57 8.12
C ARG A 74 -26.46 2.45 8.29
N VAL A 75 -25.72 3.32 7.60
CA VAL A 75 -24.26 3.41 7.67
C VAL A 75 -23.83 4.87 7.62
N ALA A 76 -22.68 5.16 8.21
CA ALA A 76 -22.01 6.45 8.10
C ALA A 76 -20.58 6.20 7.64
N ILE A 77 -20.09 7.01 6.70
CA ILE A 77 -18.71 6.98 6.24
C ILE A 77 -18.01 8.17 6.89
N ILE A 78 -16.93 7.88 7.60
CA ILE A 78 -16.03 8.88 8.16
C ILE A 78 -14.77 8.84 7.31
N TYR A 79 -14.36 10.00 6.80
CA TYR A 79 -13.17 10.16 5.98
C TYR A 79 -12.43 11.42 6.40
N GLU A 80 -11.14 11.47 6.06
CA GLU A 80 -10.29 12.65 6.23
C GLU A 80 -10.07 13.28 4.85
N GLU A 81 -10.11 14.61 4.76
CA GLU A 81 -9.92 15.33 3.49
C GLU A 81 -8.45 15.44 3.09
N ASN A 82 -7.52 15.29 4.03
CA ASN A 82 -6.09 15.45 3.80
C ASN A 82 -5.32 14.21 4.23
N TYR A 83 -4.54 13.67 3.30
CA TYR A 83 -3.43 12.76 3.59
C TYR A 83 -2.13 13.44 3.16
#